data_AF-A0A3A4VCD7-F1
#
_entry.id   AF-A0A3A4VCD7-F1
#
_cell.length_a   1.000
_cell.length_b   1.000
_cell.length_c   1.000
_cell.angle_alpha   90.00
_cell.angle_beta   90.00
_cell.angle_gamma   90.00
#
_symmetry.space_group_name_H-M   'P 1'
#
loop_
_entity.id
_entity.type
_entity.pdbx_description
1 polymer ?
#
loop_
_entity_poly.entity_id
_entity_poly.type
_entity_poly.pdbx_seq_one_letter_code
_entity_poly.pdbx_strand_id
1 'polypeptide(L)'
;MKAAFYVVLVLFLLLGGFFALNTYIYEEKQEEENTFATYLCSDGKSLTARFEEGNTIVFLGDDRVLTLAKIAAESGARYEDATGQAVLSTTDTNASFEEGGTVTYADCVYASERESFERGDELWTRYTNENIGFSFEYRERPQGYFLQEPRGTDEHPDFVKALVLTNKQEYEELLQSTNGREGPPTITTLIFNNPERLSPSAWADANPGLSNIGLIRGEVVETSVAGAPAIRYAADGLYLSDNVIIANGSYIYAITGFYLEEDSRIREDFEPFLHSITFMVKGEQEL
;
A
#
# COMPACT_ATOMS: atom_id res chain seq x y z
N MET A 1 64.82 -16.48 -11.77
CA MET A 1 64.26 -16.48 -10.39
C MET A 1 63.49 -15.22 -10.05
N LYS A 2 64.02 -14.00 -10.22
CA LYS A 2 63.30 -12.75 -9.86
C LYS A 2 61.92 -12.59 -10.54
N ALA A 3 61.81 -12.90 -11.84
CA ALA A 3 60.53 -12.77 -12.58
C ALA A 3 59.43 -13.71 -12.06
N ALA A 4 59.76 -14.97 -11.73
CA ALA A 4 58.79 -15.93 -11.20
C ALA A 4 58.25 -15.52 -9.82
N PHE A 5 59.09 -14.91 -8.98
CA PHE A 5 58.66 -14.37 -7.68
C PHE A 5 57.62 -13.26 -7.83
N TYR A 6 57.82 -12.31 -8.75
CA TYR A 6 56.86 -11.23 -8.99
C TYR A 6 55.52 -11.72 -9.55
N VAL A 7 55.53 -12.73 -10.42
CA VAL A 7 54.29 -13.33 -10.95
C VAL A 7 53.47 -13.99 -9.83
N VAL A 8 54.12 -14.74 -8.94
CA VAL A 8 53.44 -15.36 -7.79
C VAL A 8 52.89 -14.30 -6.83
N LEU A 9 53.64 -13.24 -6.56
CA LEU A 9 53.20 -12.14 -5.70
C LEU A 9 51.94 -11.44 -6.26
N VAL A 10 51.91 -11.15 -7.56
CA VAL A 10 50.75 -10.52 -8.22
C VAL A 10 49.53 -11.44 -8.18
N LEU A 11 49.70 -12.74 -8.44
CA LEU A 11 48.61 -13.72 -8.32
C LEU A 11 48.03 -13.77 -6.90
N PHE A 12 48.90 -13.72 -5.89
CA PHE A 12 48.48 -13.71 -4.49
C PHE A 12 47.70 -12.44 -4.13
N LEU A 13 48.14 -11.28 -4.64
CA LEU A 13 47.43 -10.01 -4.45
C LEU A 13 46.09 -9.97 -5.19
N LEU A 14 45.99 -10.55 -6.38
CA LEU A 14 44.74 -10.62 -7.12
C LEU A 14 43.73 -11.57 -6.45
N LEU A 15 44.19 -12.74 -6.00
CA LEU A 15 43.33 -13.69 -5.28
C LEU A 15 42.92 -13.17 -3.91
N GLY A 16 43.87 -12.59 -3.15
CA GLY A 16 43.59 -11.97 -1.85
C GLY A 16 42.68 -10.76 -1.97
N GLY A 17 42.91 -9.90 -2.98
CA GLY A 17 42.05 -8.76 -3.28
C GLY A 17 40.66 -9.17 -3.74
N PHE A 18 40.54 -10.19 -4.59
CA PHE A 18 39.25 -10.75 -4.98
C PHE A 18 38.49 -11.33 -3.77
N PHE A 19 39.18 -12.09 -2.91
CA PHE A 19 38.56 -12.63 -1.70
C PHE A 19 38.10 -11.52 -0.75
N ALA A 20 38.96 -10.53 -0.47
CA ALA A 20 38.61 -9.40 0.39
C ALA A 20 37.46 -8.55 -0.18
N LEU A 21 37.47 -8.28 -1.48
CA LEU A 21 36.40 -7.55 -2.16
C LEU A 21 35.10 -8.35 -2.14
N ASN A 22 35.16 -9.66 -2.36
CA ASN A 22 33.98 -10.52 -2.33
C ASN A 22 33.42 -10.58 -0.90
N THR A 23 34.24 -10.80 0.12
CA THR A 23 33.81 -10.74 1.52
C THR A 23 33.19 -9.38 1.87
N TYR A 24 33.84 -8.28 1.45
CA TYR A 24 33.30 -6.94 1.66
C TYR A 24 31.95 -6.75 0.98
N ILE A 25 31.79 -7.17 -0.28
CA ILE A 25 30.51 -7.09 -1.01
C ILE A 25 29.44 -7.99 -0.36
N TYR A 26 29.82 -9.16 0.16
CA TYR A 26 28.90 -10.06 0.85
C TYR A 26 28.46 -9.52 2.21
N GLU A 27 29.37 -8.91 2.98
CA GLU A 27 29.08 -8.30 4.28
C GLU A 27 28.30 -6.98 4.12
N GLU A 28 28.64 -6.14 3.15
CA GLU A 28 27.96 -4.86 2.88
C GLU A 28 26.58 -5.05 2.23
N LYS A 29 26.39 -6.08 1.39
CA LYS A 29 25.04 -6.49 0.93
C LYS A 29 24.22 -7.24 1.98
N GLN A 30 24.83 -7.54 3.12
CA GLN A 30 24.13 -8.04 4.30
C GLN A 30 24.01 -6.95 5.38
N GLU A 31 24.18 -5.66 5.05
CA GLU A 31 23.45 -4.65 5.82
C GLU A 31 21.98 -5.06 5.75
N GLU A 32 21.51 -5.60 6.87
CA GLU A 32 20.23 -6.27 7.02
C GLU A 32 19.14 -5.27 6.68
N GLU A 33 18.73 -5.25 5.42
CA GLU A 33 17.56 -4.48 5.03
C GLU A 33 16.41 -5.02 5.88
N ASN A 34 15.88 -4.15 6.73
CA ASN A 34 14.61 -4.36 7.40
C ASN A 34 13.60 -4.66 6.30
N THR A 35 13.33 -5.94 6.10
CA THR A 35 12.39 -6.38 5.07
C THR A 35 11.01 -6.35 5.69
N PHE A 36 10.11 -5.61 5.05
CA PHE A 36 8.70 -5.63 5.38
C PHE A 36 7.99 -6.66 4.51
N ALA A 37 7.13 -7.47 5.13
CA ALA A 37 6.18 -8.30 4.41
C ALA A 37 4.77 -7.99 4.89
N THR A 38 3.93 -7.56 3.95
CA THR A 38 2.50 -7.28 4.19
C THR A 38 1.68 -8.49 3.76
N TYR A 39 0.79 -8.96 4.64
CA TYR A 39 -0.11 -10.07 4.38
C TYR A 39 -1.57 -9.62 4.54
N LEU A 40 -2.46 -10.13 3.68
CA LEU A 40 -3.90 -9.89 3.72
C LEU A 40 -4.63 -11.17 4.09
N CYS A 41 -5.44 -11.11 5.15
CA CYS A 41 -6.13 -12.25 5.74
C CYS A 41 -7.54 -12.43 5.17
N SER A 42 -8.09 -13.64 5.30
CA SER A 42 -9.38 -14.01 4.70
C SER A 42 -10.58 -13.22 5.24
N ASP A 43 -10.44 -12.62 6.42
CA ASP A 43 -11.44 -11.77 7.08
C ASP A 43 -11.27 -10.27 6.80
N GLY A 44 -10.35 -9.91 5.89
CA GLY A 44 -10.07 -8.52 5.51
C GLY A 44 -9.09 -7.79 6.42
N LYS A 45 -8.55 -8.46 7.45
CA LYS A 45 -7.46 -7.90 8.27
C LYS A 45 -6.14 -7.89 7.50
N SER A 46 -5.21 -7.03 7.95
CA SER A 46 -3.82 -7.02 7.52
C SER A 46 -2.87 -7.37 8.67
N LEU A 47 -1.73 -7.93 8.32
CA LEU A 47 -0.57 -8.09 9.19
C LEU A 47 0.68 -7.70 8.42
N THR A 48 1.51 -6.85 9.01
CA THR A 48 2.80 -6.44 8.44
C THR A 48 3.91 -6.89 9.38
N ALA A 49 4.87 -7.64 8.88
CA ALA A 49 6.04 -8.08 9.63
C ALA A 49 7.30 -7.34 9.16
N ARG A 50 8.02 -6.71 10.09
CA ARG A 50 9.37 -6.18 9.89
C ARG A 50 10.38 -7.15 10.47
N PHE A 51 11.14 -7.81 9.61
CA PHE A 51 12.13 -8.80 10.01
C PHE A 51 13.45 -8.12 10.37
N GLU A 52 13.99 -8.43 11.54
CA GLU A 52 15.25 -7.93 12.10
C GLU A 52 16.15 -9.10 12.52
N GLU A 53 17.41 -8.85 12.86
CA GLU A 53 18.28 -9.90 13.42
C GLU A 53 17.69 -10.48 14.71
N GLY A 54 17.33 -11.76 14.66
CA GLY A 54 16.81 -12.51 15.82
C GLY A 54 15.38 -12.16 16.26
N ASN A 55 14.82 -11.04 15.81
CA ASN A 55 13.48 -10.59 16.18
C ASN A 55 12.62 -10.24 14.95
N THR A 56 11.34 -10.05 15.18
CA THR A 56 10.40 -9.53 14.19
C THR A 56 9.41 -8.63 14.88
N ILE A 57 9.22 -7.44 14.31
CA ILE A 57 8.20 -6.52 14.77
C ILE A 57 6.96 -6.72 13.91
N VAL A 58 5.88 -7.10 14.57
CA VAL A 58 4.59 -7.38 13.94
C VAL A 58 3.66 -6.22 14.19
N PHE A 59 3.19 -5.63 13.10
CA PHE A 59 2.15 -4.62 13.07
C PHE A 59 0.85 -5.31 12.68
N LEU A 60 -0.11 -5.30 13.60
CA LEU A 60 -1.43 -5.87 13.36
C LEU A 60 -2.36 -4.81 12.79
N GLY A 61 -3.36 -5.24 12.02
CA GLY A 61 -4.36 -4.37 11.41
C GLY A 61 -5.12 -3.48 12.40
N ASP A 62 -5.13 -3.83 13.69
CA ASP A 62 -5.79 -3.14 14.81
C ASP A 62 -4.84 -2.21 15.61
N ASP A 63 -3.79 -1.71 14.94
CA ASP A 63 -2.75 -0.81 15.48
C ASP A 63 -1.84 -1.39 16.60
N ARG A 64 -2.01 -2.66 16.99
CA ARG A 64 -1.07 -3.31 17.93
C ARG A 64 0.30 -3.51 17.29
N VAL A 65 1.34 -3.37 18.13
CA VAL A 65 2.75 -3.64 17.79
C VAL A 65 3.28 -4.69 18.76
N LEU A 66 3.90 -5.73 18.22
CA LEU A 66 4.49 -6.81 18.99
C LEU A 66 5.92 -7.04 18.54
N THR A 67 6.82 -7.27 19.48
CA THR A 67 8.18 -7.75 19.20
C THR A 67 8.23 -9.24 19.52
N LEU A 68 8.51 -10.05 18.52
CA LEU A 68 8.55 -11.50 18.61
C LEU A 68 9.96 -12.00 18.34
N ALA A 69 10.45 -12.94 19.13
CA ALA A 69 11.75 -13.57 18.94
C ALA A 69 11.63 -14.75 17.98
N LYS A 70 12.61 -14.94 17.10
CA LYS A 70 12.64 -16.10 16.20
C LYS A 70 12.86 -17.39 16.99
N ILE A 71 12.04 -18.40 16.72
CA ILE A 71 12.16 -19.73 17.34
C ILE A 71 12.32 -20.82 16.29
N ALA A 72 12.82 -21.99 16.71
CA ALA A 72 12.98 -23.13 15.82
C ALA A 72 11.61 -23.65 15.34
N ALA A 73 11.49 -23.93 14.05
CA ALA A 73 10.29 -24.46 13.42
C ALA A 73 10.64 -25.59 12.45
N GLU A 74 9.72 -26.53 12.26
CA GLU A 74 9.89 -27.64 11.30
C GLU A 74 9.77 -27.18 9.84
N SER A 75 9.00 -26.11 9.58
CA SER A 75 8.81 -25.50 8.27
C SER A 75 8.50 -24.01 8.40
N GLY A 76 8.95 -23.22 7.43
CA GLY A 76 8.79 -21.77 7.44
C GLY A 76 9.59 -21.07 8.54
N ALA A 77 9.18 -19.86 8.88
CA ALA A 77 9.68 -19.13 10.04
C ALA A 77 8.59 -19.03 11.11
N ARG A 78 8.99 -19.14 12.37
CA ARG A 78 8.11 -18.99 13.52
C ARG A 78 8.73 -17.99 14.50
N TYR A 79 7.90 -17.10 15.00
CA TYR A 79 8.29 -16.07 15.94
C TYR A 79 7.31 -16.07 17.10
N GLU A 80 7.82 -15.86 18.30
CA GLU A 80 7.05 -16.00 19.53
C GLU A 80 7.45 -14.90 20.52
N ASP A 81 6.47 -14.38 21.27
CA ASP A 81 6.76 -13.47 22.37
C ASP A 81 7.38 -14.21 23.57
N ALA A 82 7.81 -13.48 24.60
CA ALA A 82 8.44 -14.08 25.78
C ALA A 82 7.54 -15.06 26.56
N THR A 83 6.22 -14.98 26.37
CA THR A 83 5.24 -15.80 27.10
C THR A 83 4.67 -16.97 26.31
N GLY A 84 4.96 -17.04 25.01
CA GLY A 84 4.34 -18.00 24.10
C GLY A 84 2.86 -17.78 23.86
N GLN A 85 2.36 -16.58 24.19
CA GLN A 85 0.96 -16.22 23.97
C GLN A 85 0.76 -15.57 22.61
N ALA A 86 1.78 -14.99 21.99
CA ALA A 86 1.68 -14.38 20.67
C ALA A 86 2.65 -15.07 19.72
N VAL A 87 2.11 -15.68 18.66
CA VAL A 87 2.90 -16.46 17.70
C VAL A 87 2.60 -16.01 16.28
N LEU A 88 3.64 -15.57 15.57
CA LEU A 88 3.60 -15.40 14.12
C LEU A 88 4.22 -16.63 13.45
N SER A 89 3.50 -17.23 12.51
CA SER A 89 4.03 -18.26 11.61
C SER A 89 3.99 -17.74 10.18
N THR A 90 5.10 -17.80 9.45
CA THR A 90 5.20 -17.32 8.06
C THR A 90 5.88 -18.32 7.14
N THR A 91 5.48 -18.25 5.87
CA THR A 91 6.20 -18.79 4.71
C THR A 91 6.43 -17.65 3.70
N ASP A 92 7.04 -17.96 2.56
CA ASP A 92 7.25 -16.99 1.47
C ASP A 92 5.93 -16.40 0.93
N THR A 93 4.81 -17.11 1.10
CA THR A 93 3.52 -16.76 0.49
C THR A 93 2.38 -16.61 1.48
N ASN A 94 2.50 -17.18 2.68
CA ASN A 94 1.41 -17.21 3.66
C ASN A 94 1.89 -16.78 5.04
N ALA A 95 0.95 -16.32 5.86
CA ALA A 95 1.16 -16.06 7.27
C ALA A 95 -0.09 -16.40 8.10
N SER A 96 0.12 -16.63 9.38
CA SER A 96 -0.93 -16.71 10.39
C SER A 96 -0.44 -16.16 11.72
N PHE A 97 -1.34 -15.56 12.48
CA PHE A 97 -1.05 -15.04 13.82
C PHE A 97 -1.99 -15.67 14.86
N GLU A 98 -1.40 -16.18 15.94
CA GLU A 98 -2.09 -16.88 17.02
C GLU A 98 -1.89 -16.14 18.35
N GLU A 99 -2.98 -16.04 19.10
CA GLU A 99 -3.04 -15.42 20.42
C GLU A 99 -3.65 -16.39 21.44
N GLY A 100 -2.86 -16.79 22.44
CA GLY A 100 -3.27 -17.68 23.51
C GLY A 100 -3.83 -19.02 23.03
N GLY A 101 -3.24 -19.62 21.99
CA GLY A 101 -3.73 -20.86 21.40
C GLY A 101 -4.80 -20.69 20.32
N THR A 102 -5.24 -19.46 20.03
CA THR A 102 -6.33 -19.17 19.09
C THR A 102 -5.81 -18.36 17.91
N VAL A 103 -6.03 -18.84 16.68
CA VAL A 103 -5.65 -18.09 15.47
C VAL A 103 -6.56 -16.86 15.33
N THR A 104 -5.98 -15.66 15.42
CA THR A 104 -6.70 -14.38 15.30
C THR A 104 -6.53 -13.71 13.93
N TYR A 105 -5.48 -14.10 13.19
CA TYR A 105 -5.26 -13.78 11.78
C TYR A 105 -5.00 -15.07 11.02
N ALA A 106 -5.97 -15.51 10.23
CA ALA A 106 -5.94 -16.78 9.51
C ALA A 106 -5.83 -16.56 8.00
N ASP A 107 -5.25 -17.55 7.32
CA ASP A 107 -5.17 -17.62 5.85
C ASP A 107 -4.63 -16.34 5.20
N CYS A 108 -3.62 -15.72 5.82
CA CYS A 108 -3.07 -14.48 5.31
C CYS A 108 -2.13 -14.76 4.15
N VAL A 109 -2.33 -14.06 3.04
CA VAL A 109 -1.56 -14.22 1.80
C VAL A 109 -0.67 -13.01 1.59
N TYR A 110 0.57 -13.24 1.17
CA TYR A 110 1.54 -12.19 0.88
C TYR A 110 1.00 -11.26 -0.22
N ALA A 111 0.94 -9.96 0.08
CA ALA A 111 0.44 -8.94 -0.83
C ALA A 111 1.62 -8.23 -1.50
N SER A 112 2.12 -8.79 -2.59
CA SER A 112 3.26 -8.25 -3.35
C SER A 112 3.02 -6.85 -3.93
N GLU A 113 1.76 -6.44 -4.04
CA GLU A 113 1.39 -5.07 -4.45
C GLU A 113 1.42 -4.04 -3.31
N ARG A 114 1.80 -4.46 -2.08
CA ARG A 114 1.84 -3.62 -0.87
C ARG A 114 3.21 -3.64 -0.23
N GLU A 115 3.94 -2.54 -0.42
CA GLU A 115 5.25 -2.32 0.20
C GLU A 115 5.09 -1.42 1.43
N SER A 116 5.42 -1.95 2.61
CA SER A 116 5.34 -1.17 3.86
C SER A 116 6.69 -0.59 4.24
N PHE A 117 6.70 0.62 4.81
CA PHE A 117 7.90 1.34 5.21
C PHE A 117 7.57 2.37 6.32
N GLU A 118 8.59 2.89 7.00
CA GLU A 118 8.40 3.85 8.09
C GLU A 118 8.78 5.28 7.68
N ARG A 119 8.04 6.25 8.23
CA ARG A 119 8.35 7.69 8.16
C ARG A 119 8.27 8.27 9.57
N GLY A 120 9.41 8.35 10.26
CA GLY A 120 9.42 8.69 11.68
C GLY A 120 8.70 7.59 12.48
N ASP A 121 7.70 7.97 13.26
CA ASP A 121 6.91 7.04 14.09
C ASP A 121 5.67 6.48 13.36
N GLU A 122 5.51 6.76 12.07
CA GLU A 122 4.38 6.32 11.25
C GLU A 122 4.75 5.13 10.38
N LEU A 123 3.83 4.16 10.27
CA LEU A 123 3.91 3.08 9.30
C LEU A 123 3.07 3.46 8.08
N TRP A 124 3.69 3.41 6.91
CA TRP A 124 3.11 3.73 5.63
C TRP A 124 3.13 2.51 4.72
N THR A 125 2.19 2.45 3.80
CA THR A 125 2.14 1.43 2.75
C THR A 125 2.06 2.11 1.39
N ARG A 126 2.90 1.68 0.46
CA ARG A 126 2.77 1.96 -0.96
C ARG A 126 2.00 0.84 -1.63
N TYR A 127 0.89 1.20 -2.27
CA TYR A 127 0.16 0.32 -3.17
C TYR A 127 0.69 0.50 -4.59
N THR A 128 1.03 -0.59 -5.28
CA THR A 128 1.54 -0.58 -6.65
C THR A 128 0.80 -1.56 -7.54
N ASN A 129 0.12 -1.06 -8.58
CA ASN A 129 -0.48 -1.89 -9.61
C ASN A 129 0.24 -1.70 -10.96
N GLU A 130 1.15 -2.61 -11.28
CA GLU A 130 1.94 -2.57 -12.52
C GLU A 130 1.07 -2.75 -13.78
N ASN A 131 -0.02 -3.52 -13.69
CA ASN A 131 -0.93 -3.76 -14.81
C ASN A 131 -1.64 -2.48 -15.26
N ILE A 132 -1.98 -1.60 -14.32
CA ILE A 132 -2.63 -0.31 -14.58
C ILE A 132 -1.59 0.81 -14.72
N GLY A 133 -0.39 0.64 -14.17
CA GLY A 133 0.64 1.67 -14.16
C GLY A 133 0.40 2.74 -13.09
N PHE A 134 -0.17 2.36 -11.95
CA PHE A 134 -0.64 3.28 -10.90
C PHE A 134 -0.09 2.89 -9.54
N SER A 135 0.38 3.87 -8.78
CA SER A 135 0.82 3.69 -7.39
C SER A 135 0.42 4.89 -6.54
N PHE A 136 0.18 4.67 -5.25
CA PHE A 136 -0.05 5.70 -4.25
C PHE A 136 0.42 5.19 -2.88
N GLU A 137 0.49 6.08 -1.91
CA GLU A 137 0.85 5.76 -0.54
C GLU A 137 -0.26 6.17 0.42
N TYR A 138 -0.41 5.40 1.49
CA TYR A 138 -1.31 5.73 2.58
C TYR A 138 -0.67 5.40 3.92
N ARG A 139 -0.98 6.21 4.93
CA ARG A 139 -0.58 5.94 6.29
C ARG A 139 -1.39 4.75 6.80
N GLU A 140 -0.71 3.68 7.20
CA GLU A 140 -1.36 2.55 7.86
C GLU A 140 -1.54 2.85 9.35
N ARG A 141 -0.57 3.52 9.99
CA ARG A 141 -0.54 3.78 11.44
C ARG A 141 0.28 5.04 11.79
N PRO A 142 0.00 5.73 12.91
CA PRO A 142 -1.12 5.50 13.84
C PRO A 142 -2.44 6.08 13.30
N GLN A 143 -3.57 5.47 13.68
CA GLN A 143 -4.91 5.93 13.27
C GLN A 143 -5.02 6.08 11.74
N GLY A 144 -4.44 5.14 11.01
CA GLY A 144 -4.36 5.18 9.57
C GLY A 144 -5.49 4.45 8.88
N TYR A 145 -5.22 4.05 7.65
CA TYR A 145 -6.19 3.45 6.74
C TYR A 145 -5.86 1.99 6.51
N PHE A 146 -6.88 1.24 6.16
CA PHE A 146 -6.71 -0.02 5.45
C PHE A 146 -7.28 0.11 4.04
N LEU A 147 -6.66 -0.56 3.09
CA LEU A 147 -7.07 -0.56 1.69
C LEU A 147 -7.93 -1.78 1.39
N GLN A 148 -9.17 -1.53 0.97
CA GLN A 148 -10.09 -2.50 0.42
C GLN A 148 -10.10 -2.43 -1.10
N GLU A 149 -10.27 -3.59 -1.73
CA GLU A 149 -10.38 -3.73 -3.18
C GLU A 149 -11.68 -4.45 -3.50
N PRO A 150 -12.83 -3.79 -3.26
CA PRO A 150 -14.12 -4.42 -3.50
C PRO A 150 -14.18 -4.84 -4.96
N ARG A 151 -14.61 -6.08 -5.19
CA ARG A 151 -14.94 -6.51 -6.55
C ARG A 151 -16.07 -5.62 -7.02
N GLY A 152 -15.91 -5.03 -8.21
CA GLY A 152 -16.97 -4.27 -8.82
C GLY A 152 -18.23 -5.12 -8.89
N THR A 153 -19.31 -4.66 -8.29
CA THR A 153 -20.65 -5.21 -8.53
C THR A 153 -21.14 -4.57 -9.83
N ASP A 154 -20.67 -5.12 -10.95
CA ASP A 154 -21.11 -4.86 -12.34
C ASP A 154 -22.14 -3.73 -12.56
N GLU A 155 -21.73 -2.51 -12.96
CA GLU A 155 -22.67 -1.56 -13.63
C GLU A 155 -22.05 -0.68 -14.73
N HIS A 156 -20.72 -0.45 -14.79
CA HIS A 156 -20.10 0.34 -15.87
C HIS A 156 -19.20 -0.52 -16.79
N PRO A 157 -19.39 -0.52 -18.12
CA PRO A 157 -18.65 -1.40 -19.04
C PRO A 157 -17.14 -1.13 -19.04
N ASP A 158 -16.74 0.11 -18.77
CA ASP A 158 -15.32 0.49 -18.69
C ASP A 158 -14.72 0.35 -17.29
N PHE A 159 -15.44 -0.15 -16.28
CA PHE A 159 -14.89 -0.28 -14.93
C PHE A 159 -13.71 -1.25 -14.90
N VAL A 160 -12.61 -0.84 -14.26
CA VAL A 160 -11.38 -1.63 -14.14
C VAL A 160 -11.16 -2.07 -12.70
N LYS A 161 -11.17 -1.12 -11.75
CA LYS A 161 -10.83 -1.39 -10.34
C LYS A 161 -11.42 -0.31 -9.42
N ALA A 162 -11.74 -0.72 -8.20
CA ALA A 162 -12.05 0.18 -7.10
C ALA A 162 -11.03 -0.04 -5.97
N LEU A 163 -10.55 1.07 -5.41
CA LEU A 163 -9.64 1.12 -4.29
C LEU A 163 -10.28 2.01 -3.23
N VAL A 164 -10.51 1.48 -2.04
CA VAL A 164 -11.22 2.20 -0.97
C VAL A 164 -10.35 2.21 0.28
N LEU A 165 -9.88 3.40 0.66
CA LEU A 165 -9.22 3.63 1.93
C LEU A 165 -10.26 4.04 2.97
N THR A 166 -10.32 3.27 4.04
CA THR A 166 -11.22 3.50 5.17
C THR A 166 -10.40 3.63 6.44
N ASN A 167 -10.74 4.60 7.30
CA ASN A 167 -10.09 4.72 8.59
C ASN A 167 -10.34 3.45 9.43
N LYS A 168 -9.27 2.85 9.95
CA LYS A 168 -9.36 1.58 10.70
C LYS A 168 -10.25 1.69 11.94
N GLN A 169 -10.04 2.74 12.73
CA GLN A 169 -10.79 2.96 13.97
C GLN A 169 -12.29 3.13 13.69
N GLU A 170 -12.65 3.98 12.73
CA GLU A 170 -14.06 4.23 12.41
C GLU A 170 -14.76 2.98 11.85
N TYR A 171 -14.03 2.15 11.10
CA TYR A 171 -14.56 0.87 10.61
C TYR A 171 -14.79 -0.13 11.75
N GLU A 172 -13.87 -0.23 12.71
CA GLU A 172 -14.07 -1.07 13.90
C GLU A 172 -15.26 -0.60 14.74
N GLU A 173 -15.39 0.72 14.93
CA GLU A 173 -16.55 1.32 15.60
C GLU A 173 -17.86 1.01 14.87
N LEU A 174 -17.85 1.00 13.52
CA LEU A 174 -19.00 0.57 12.73
C LEU A 174 -19.36 -0.90 13.01
N LEU A 175 -18.38 -1.80 12.99
CA LEU A 175 -18.60 -3.24 13.22
C LEU A 175 -19.11 -3.54 14.64
N GLN A 176 -18.72 -2.74 15.62
CA GLN A 176 -19.16 -2.87 17.01
C GLN A 176 -20.49 -2.15 17.31
N SER A 177 -20.97 -1.31 16.38
CA SER A 177 -22.22 -0.56 16.56
C SER A 177 -23.44 -1.50 16.55
N THR A 178 -24.31 -1.33 17.55
CA THR A 178 -25.60 -2.04 17.61
C THR A 178 -26.75 -1.25 16.98
N ASN A 179 -26.50 0.02 16.66
CA ASN A 179 -27.46 0.90 15.98
C ASN A 179 -27.13 0.94 14.49
N GLY A 180 -28.18 0.94 13.65
CA GLY A 180 -28.02 1.27 12.23
C GLY A 180 -27.46 2.68 12.10
N ARG A 181 -26.23 2.77 11.59
CA ARG A 181 -25.54 4.03 11.31
C ARG A 181 -24.97 4.00 9.90
N GLU A 182 -24.68 5.17 9.40
CA GLU A 182 -23.94 5.33 8.15
C GLU A 182 -22.51 4.81 8.28
N GLY A 183 -21.91 4.45 7.14
CA GLY A 183 -20.52 4.05 7.08
C GLY A 183 -19.57 5.20 7.46
N PRO A 184 -18.29 4.90 7.72
CA PRO A 184 -17.28 5.94 7.80
C PRO A 184 -17.07 6.60 6.43
N PRO A 185 -16.66 7.87 6.38
CA PRO A 185 -16.16 8.47 5.15
C PRO A 185 -14.92 7.73 4.62
N THR A 186 -14.71 7.79 3.30
CA THR A 186 -13.64 7.05 2.62
C THR A 186 -12.89 7.91 1.60
N ILE A 187 -11.65 7.52 1.27
CA ILE A 187 -10.99 7.95 0.04
C ILE A 187 -11.17 6.82 -0.98
N THR A 188 -11.93 7.08 -2.03
CA THR A 188 -12.26 6.12 -3.07
C THR A 188 -11.56 6.49 -4.37
N THR A 189 -10.84 5.54 -4.98
CA THR A 189 -10.33 5.66 -6.34
C THR A 189 -11.03 4.63 -7.22
N LEU A 190 -11.85 5.12 -8.14
CA LEU A 190 -12.46 4.30 -9.19
C LEU A 190 -11.66 4.49 -10.47
N ILE A 191 -11.29 3.37 -11.09
CA ILE A 191 -10.46 3.34 -12.31
C ILE A 191 -11.31 2.81 -13.45
N PHE A 192 -11.32 3.52 -14.56
CA PHE A 192 -12.07 3.18 -15.76
C PHE A 192 -11.16 3.18 -16.99
N ASN A 193 -11.46 2.33 -17.97
CA ASN A 193 -10.91 2.46 -19.31
C ASN A 193 -11.39 3.78 -19.93
N ASN A 194 -10.55 4.37 -20.77
CA ASN A 194 -10.82 5.61 -21.50
C ASN A 194 -10.54 5.43 -23.00
N PRO A 195 -11.31 4.55 -23.68
CA PRO A 195 -11.04 4.21 -25.08
C PRO A 195 -11.18 5.41 -26.02
N GLU A 196 -12.06 6.34 -25.69
CA GLU A 196 -12.31 7.57 -26.46
C GLU A 196 -11.31 8.69 -26.15
N ARG A 197 -10.40 8.47 -25.18
CA ARG A 197 -9.41 9.45 -24.71
C ARG A 197 -10.06 10.78 -24.32
N LEU A 198 -11.18 10.70 -23.61
CA LEU A 198 -11.86 11.87 -23.08
C LEU A 198 -10.94 12.63 -22.13
N SER A 199 -11.04 13.96 -22.17
CA SER A 199 -10.45 14.82 -21.15
C SER A 199 -11.13 14.60 -19.80
N PRO A 200 -10.50 14.96 -18.67
CA PRO A 200 -11.12 14.80 -17.35
C PRO A 200 -12.50 15.46 -17.24
N SER A 201 -12.65 16.67 -17.77
CA SER A 201 -13.92 17.41 -17.79
C SER A 201 -14.98 16.72 -18.65
N ALA A 202 -14.62 16.33 -19.88
CA ALA A 202 -15.55 15.64 -20.77
C ALA A 202 -16.02 14.29 -20.20
N TRP A 203 -15.12 13.56 -19.54
CA TRP A 203 -15.51 12.31 -18.87
C TRP A 203 -16.42 12.55 -17.67
N ALA A 204 -16.12 13.56 -16.84
CA ALA A 204 -16.92 13.89 -15.67
C ALA A 204 -18.36 14.27 -16.04
N ASP A 205 -18.52 15.11 -17.08
CA ASP A 205 -19.81 15.53 -17.62
C ASP A 205 -20.61 14.38 -18.23
N ALA A 206 -19.93 13.43 -18.88
CA ALA A 206 -20.56 12.24 -19.44
C ALA A 206 -20.98 11.21 -18.36
N ASN A 207 -20.39 11.27 -17.17
CA ASN A 207 -20.58 10.29 -16.09
C ASN A 207 -20.99 10.92 -14.76
N PRO A 208 -22.07 11.72 -14.70
CA PRO A 208 -22.39 12.55 -13.54
C PRO A 208 -22.67 11.76 -12.25
N GLY A 209 -23.15 10.51 -12.36
CA GLY A 209 -23.36 9.63 -11.20
C GLY A 209 -22.08 9.03 -10.62
N LEU A 210 -20.99 8.98 -11.40
CA LEU A 210 -19.69 8.48 -10.94
C LEU A 210 -18.76 9.62 -10.51
N SER A 211 -18.91 10.79 -11.13
CA SER A 211 -18.08 11.97 -10.88
C SER A 211 -18.63 12.86 -9.76
N ASN A 212 -19.94 12.80 -9.47
CA ASN A 212 -20.65 13.76 -8.63
C ASN A 212 -20.68 15.20 -9.19
N ILE A 213 -20.37 15.40 -10.49
CA ILE A 213 -20.32 16.75 -11.09
C ILE A 213 -21.68 17.48 -11.01
N GLY A 214 -22.79 16.73 -11.00
CA GLY A 214 -24.14 17.29 -10.86
C GLY A 214 -24.45 17.86 -9.46
N LEU A 215 -23.57 17.61 -8.48
CA LEU A 215 -23.70 18.03 -7.08
C LEU A 215 -22.62 19.06 -6.68
N ILE A 216 -21.96 19.66 -7.67
CA ILE A 216 -20.81 20.56 -7.45
C ILE A 216 -21.16 21.75 -6.55
N ARG A 217 -20.20 22.08 -5.68
CA ARG A 217 -20.13 23.34 -4.94
C ARG A 217 -18.94 24.15 -5.40
N GLY A 218 -19.20 25.33 -5.95
CA GLY A 218 -18.17 26.23 -6.45
C GLY A 218 -17.80 25.95 -7.90
N GLU A 219 -16.55 26.19 -8.25
CA GLU A 219 -16.03 26.09 -9.63
C GLU A 219 -15.23 24.81 -9.84
N VAL A 220 -15.27 24.28 -11.07
CA VAL A 220 -14.34 23.24 -11.51
C VAL A 220 -13.00 23.90 -11.84
N VAL A 221 -11.93 23.42 -11.22
CA VAL A 221 -10.58 23.92 -11.44
C VAL A 221 -9.78 22.91 -12.25
N GLU A 222 -9.26 23.32 -13.41
CA GLU A 222 -8.27 22.55 -14.16
C GLU A 222 -6.93 22.52 -13.41
N THR A 223 -6.32 21.35 -13.32
CA THR A 223 -5.07 21.13 -12.59
C THR A 223 -4.28 19.96 -13.20
N SER A 224 -3.22 19.51 -12.52
CA SER A 224 -2.56 18.26 -12.81
C SER A 224 -2.23 17.49 -11.54
N VAL A 225 -2.18 16.16 -11.65
CA VAL A 225 -1.74 15.25 -10.58
C VAL A 225 -0.65 14.36 -11.17
N ALA A 226 0.53 14.35 -10.55
CA ALA A 226 1.71 13.64 -11.06
C ALA A 226 2.03 13.94 -12.54
N GLY A 227 1.78 15.19 -12.98
CA GLY A 227 1.97 15.64 -14.36
C GLY A 227 0.85 15.25 -15.35
N ALA A 228 -0.14 14.46 -14.94
CA ALA A 228 -1.30 14.12 -15.76
C ALA A 228 -2.41 15.19 -15.66
N PRO A 229 -3.13 15.49 -16.75
CA PRO A 229 -4.23 16.46 -16.73
C PRO A 229 -5.36 16.00 -15.80
N ALA A 230 -5.88 16.93 -15.02
CA ALA A 230 -6.94 16.66 -14.05
C ALA A 230 -7.91 17.84 -13.92
N ILE A 231 -9.08 17.57 -13.32
CA ILE A 231 -9.96 18.59 -12.75
C ILE A 231 -10.22 18.30 -11.27
N ARG A 232 -10.43 19.36 -10.49
CA ARG A 232 -10.77 19.30 -9.06
C ARG A 232 -12.00 20.14 -8.75
N TYR A 233 -12.86 19.64 -7.87
CA TYR A 233 -14.04 20.36 -7.37
C TYR A 233 -14.56 19.74 -6.07
N ALA A 234 -15.30 20.54 -5.29
CA ALA A 234 -16.06 20.05 -4.16
C ALA A 234 -17.49 19.68 -4.59
N ALA A 235 -18.12 18.72 -3.91
CA ALA A 235 -19.52 18.36 -4.12
C ALA A 235 -20.25 18.17 -2.78
N ASP A 236 -21.57 18.30 -2.82
CA ASP A 236 -22.47 18.17 -1.66
C ASP A 236 -23.52 17.09 -1.94
N GLY A 237 -23.19 15.86 -1.54
CA GLY A 237 -24.03 14.69 -1.71
C GLY A 237 -24.54 14.17 -0.37
N LEU A 238 -24.43 12.86 -0.17
CA LEU A 238 -24.69 12.24 1.14
C LEU A 238 -23.63 12.66 2.16
N TYR A 239 -22.37 12.72 1.72
CA TYR A 239 -21.25 13.37 2.41
C TYR A 239 -20.80 14.60 1.60
N LEU A 240 -20.09 15.50 2.25
CA LEU A 240 -19.24 16.45 1.54
C LEU A 240 -18.09 15.67 0.88
N SER A 241 -17.67 16.11 -0.30
CA SER A 241 -16.54 15.46 -0.96
C SER A 241 -15.65 16.41 -1.73
N ASP A 242 -14.35 16.08 -1.74
CA ASP A 242 -13.37 16.65 -2.63
C ASP A 242 -13.12 15.63 -3.75
N ASN A 243 -13.37 16.03 -5.00
CA ASN A 243 -13.36 15.15 -6.16
C ASN A 243 -12.22 15.56 -7.08
N VAL A 244 -11.48 14.57 -7.58
CA VAL A 244 -10.41 14.74 -8.57
C VAL A 244 -10.57 13.72 -9.68
N ILE A 245 -10.73 14.19 -10.91
CA ILE A 245 -10.78 13.34 -12.10
C ILE A 245 -9.46 13.50 -12.83
N ILE A 246 -8.74 12.40 -13.07
CA ILE A 246 -7.44 12.39 -13.73
C ILE A 246 -7.53 11.56 -15.00
N ALA A 247 -7.00 12.07 -16.11
CA ALA A 247 -6.83 11.29 -17.34
C ALA A 247 -5.35 10.98 -17.55
N ASN A 248 -5.00 9.69 -17.52
CA ASN A 248 -3.61 9.26 -17.78
C ASN A 248 -3.57 7.97 -18.60
N GLY A 249 -2.86 8.02 -19.73
CA GLY A 249 -2.77 6.89 -20.66
C GLY A 249 -4.14 6.50 -21.22
N SER A 250 -4.54 5.24 -21.01
CA SER A 250 -5.83 4.69 -21.45
C SER A 250 -6.85 4.62 -20.32
N TYR A 251 -6.63 5.34 -19.22
CA TYR A 251 -7.48 5.27 -18.04
C TYR A 251 -7.99 6.64 -17.57
N ILE A 252 -9.14 6.62 -16.91
CA ILE A 252 -9.62 7.66 -16.02
C ILE A 252 -9.53 7.17 -14.58
N TYR A 253 -9.08 8.05 -13.70
CA TYR A 253 -9.08 7.86 -12.27
C TYR A 253 -10.04 8.88 -11.67
N ALA A 254 -11.20 8.40 -11.20
CA ALA A 254 -12.17 9.20 -10.46
C ALA A 254 -11.92 8.99 -8.97
N ILE A 255 -11.28 9.98 -8.36
CA ILE A 255 -10.86 9.95 -6.96
C ILE A 255 -11.78 10.86 -6.15
N THR A 256 -12.38 10.33 -5.09
CA THR A 256 -13.27 11.06 -4.21
C THR A 256 -12.84 10.89 -2.76
N GLY A 257 -12.53 11.99 -2.07
CA GLY A 257 -12.36 12.02 -0.62
C GLY A 257 -13.65 12.47 0.03
N PHE A 258 -14.40 11.56 0.64
CA PHE A 258 -15.61 11.87 1.40
C PHE A 258 -15.24 12.30 2.82
N TYR A 259 -15.96 13.28 3.37
CA TYR A 259 -15.80 13.75 4.73
C TYR A 259 -17.11 14.29 5.31
N LEU A 260 -17.20 14.29 6.65
CA LEU A 260 -18.35 14.84 7.37
C LEU A 260 -18.20 16.34 7.62
N GLU A 261 -17.00 16.77 8.03
CA GLU A 261 -16.68 18.13 8.42
C GLU A 261 -15.40 18.61 7.74
N GLU A 262 -15.26 19.92 7.55
CA GLU A 262 -14.15 20.52 6.80
C GLU A 262 -12.78 20.28 7.44
N ASP A 263 -12.74 20.03 8.76
CA ASP A 263 -11.57 19.71 9.57
C ASP A 263 -11.45 18.20 9.88
N SER A 264 -12.21 17.36 9.19
CA SER A 264 -12.08 15.90 9.31
C SER A 264 -10.70 15.45 8.84
N ARG A 265 -10.03 14.61 9.63
CA ARG A 265 -8.70 14.08 9.33
C ARG A 265 -8.58 13.43 7.95
N ILE A 266 -9.63 12.72 7.49
CA ILE A 266 -9.62 12.10 6.16
C ILE A 266 -9.49 13.11 5.03
N ARG A 267 -10.02 14.32 5.23
CA ARG A 267 -9.86 15.41 4.29
C ARG A 267 -8.45 15.99 4.34
N GLU A 268 -7.88 16.13 5.54
CA GLU A 268 -6.48 16.55 5.70
C GLU A 268 -5.51 15.55 5.04
N ASP A 269 -5.80 14.25 5.14
CA ASP A 269 -5.00 13.17 4.55
C ASP A 269 -5.23 13.01 3.03
N PHE A 270 -6.28 13.61 2.46
CA PHE A 270 -6.60 13.51 1.03
C PHE A 270 -5.54 14.17 0.14
N GLU A 271 -5.02 15.33 0.54
CA GLU A 271 -4.02 16.05 -0.24
C GLU A 271 -2.64 15.32 -0.24
N PRO A 272 -2.11 14.85 0.91
CA PRO A 272 -0.95 13.94 0.92
C PRO A 272 -1.15 12.68 0.07
N PHE A 273 -2.35 12.08 0.11
CA PHE A 273 -2.69 10.94 -0.75
C PHE A 273 -2.53 11.31 -2.24
N LEU A 274 -3.13 12.42 -2.69
CA LEU A 274 -3.01 12.88 -4.08
C LEU A 274 -1.56 13.16 -4.48
N HIS A 275 -0.76 13.76 -3.59
CA HIS A 275 0.66 14.04 -3.83
C HIS A 275 1.53 12.78 -3.91
N SER A 276 1.10 11.67 -3.29
CA SER A 276 1.80 10.39 -3.35
C SER A 276 1.57 9.61 -4.65
N ILE A 277 0.57 10.03 -5.45
CA ILE A 277 0.23 9.35 -6.69
C ILE A 277 1.42 9.39 -7.66
N THR A 278 1.75 8.24 -8.23
CA THR A 278 2.70 8.13 -9.31
C THR A 278 2.11 7.28 -10.44
N PHE A 279 2.44 7.66 -11.67
CA PHE A 279 2.11 6.90 -12.86
C PHE A 279 3.37 6.26 -13.43
N MET A 280 3.34 4.93 -13.54
CA MET A 280 4.43 4.17 -14.12
C MET A 280 4.30 4.20 -15.63
N VAL A 281 5.35 4.66 -16.30
CA VAL A 281 5.47 4.49 -17.75
C VAL A 281 5.62 2.99 -17.98
N LYS A 282 4.60 2.33 -18.55
CA LYS A 282 4.83 1.02 -19.16
C LYS A 282 5.90 1.26 -20.20
N GLY A 283 7.13 0.78 -19.93
CA GLY A 283 8.19 0.83 -20.92
C GLY A 283 7.62 0.31 -22.23
N GLU A 284 7.86 1.03 -23.33
CA GLU A 284 7.58 0.52 -24.66
C GLU A 284 8.20 -0.88 -24.70
N GLN A 285 7.38 -1.93 -24.57
CA GLN A 285 7.82 -3.25 -24.92
C GLN A 285 8.17 -3.12 -26.40
N GLU A 286 9.47 -3.13 -26.67
CA GLU A 286 10.06 -2.96 -27.99
C GLU A 286 9.21 -3.74 -29.02
N LEU A 287 8.55 -2.98 -29.88
CA LEU A 287 7.86 -3.49 -31.07
C LEU A 287 8.87 -4.02 -32.09
#